data_AF-A0A347UAA7-F1
#
_entry.id   AF-A0A347UAA7-F1
#
_cell.length_a   1.000
_cell.length_b   1.000
_cell.length_c   1.000
_cell.angle_alpha   90.00
_cell.angle_beta   90.00
_cell.angle_gamma   90.00
#
_symmetry.space_group_name_H-M   'P 1'
#
loop_
_entity.id
_entity.type
_entity.pdbx_description
1 polymer ?
#
loop_
_entity_poly.entity_id
_entity_poly.type
_entity_poly.pdbx_seq_one_letter_code
_entity_poly.pdbx_strand_id
1 'polypeptide(L)'
;MFKQVKSAVFWYYLFKFRKRVTFVALLLIIALFANIIYGDVVEYLKLKDKLQYLEIALISKWVIIIFNLVFSIYLLLTMFKNEEKIEEKKVKKEKKEKVCQPIKEEKFTEREKEFLYKKKIRSKADLLVEK
;
A
#
# COMPACT_ATOMS: atom_id res chain seq x y z
N MET A 1 20.08 28.12 2.25
CA MET A 1 18.99 27.62 1.39
C MET A 1 18.86 26.08 1.36
N PHE A 2 19.92 25.31 1.11
CA PHE A 2 19.83 23.83 0.99
C PHE A 2 19.25 23.09 2.21
N LYS A 3 19.44 23.58 3.44
CA LYS A 3 18.88 22.96 4.65
C LYS A 3 17.34 22.97 4.69
N GLN A 4 16.71 24.03 4.20
CA GLN A 4 15.25 24.18 4.20
C GLN A 4 14.61 23.30 3.11
N VAL A 5 15.21 23.24 1.92
CA VAL A 5 14.73 22.38 0.82
C VAL A 5 14.80 20.90 1.23
N LYS A 6 15.89 20.48 1.89
CA LYS A 6 16.04 19.11 2.41
C LYS A 6 15.00 18.78 3.48
N SER A 7 14.66 19.73 4.34
CA SER A 7 13.61 19.56 5.36
C SER A 7 12.22 19.40 4.73
N ALA A 8 11.89 20.19 3.71
CA ALA A 8 10.62 20.06 3.00
C ALA A 8 10.47 18.70 2.29
N VAL A 9 11.54 18.21 1.66
CA VAL A 9 11.58 16.89 1.03
C VAL A 9 11.39 15.79 2.09
N PHE A 10 12.04 15.90 3.24
CA PHE A 10 11.88 14.96 4.34
C PHE A 10 10.44 14.89 4.84
N TRP A 11 9.82 16.05 5.12
CA TRP A 11 8.41 16.14 5.54
C TRP A 11 7.44 15.60 4.48
N TYR A 12 7.71 15.86 3.20
CA TYR A 12 6.91 15.33 2.11
C TYR A 12 6.89 13.80 2.11
N TYR A 13 8.06 13.15 2.22
CA TYR A 13 8.14 11.69 2.26
C TYR A 13 7.58 11.09 3.55
N LEU A 14 7.81 11.75 4.70
CA LEU A 14 7.19 11.40 5.98
C LEU A 14 5.67 11.35 5.87
N PHE A 15 5.05 12.36 5.26
CA PHE A 15 3.61 12.42 5.08
C PHE A 15 3.11 11.42 4.03
N LYS A 16 3.80 11.31 2.89
CA LYS A 16 3.48 10.36 1.80
C LYS A 16 3.46 8.92 2.29
N PHE A 17 4.37 8.57 3.21
CA PHE A 17 4.49 7.24 3.79
C PHE A 17 4.02 7.15 5.25
N ARG A 18 3.18 8.10 5.71
CA ARG A 18 2.79 8.26 7.13
C ARG A 18 2.39 6.96 7.83
N LYS A 19 1.54 6.13 7.21
CA LYS A 19 1.06 4.87 7.78
C LYS A 19 2.20 3.88 8.06
N ARG A 20 3.24 3.90 7.23
CA ARG A 20 4.38 2.99 7.33
C ARG A 20 5.39 3.51 8.34
N VAL A 21 5.67 4.81 8.30
CA VAL A 21 6.49 5.48 9.32
C VAL A 21 5.87 5.28 10.71
N THR A 22 4.55 5.36 10.85
CA THR A 22 3.90 5.10 12.14
C THR A 22 4.13 3.66 12.61
N PHE A 23 4.09 2.66 11.72
CA PHE A 23 4.41 1.27 12.11
C PHE A 23 5.88 1.11 12.54
N VAL A 24 6.82 1.69 11.79
CA VAL A 24 8.25 1.65 12.14
C VAL A 24 8.52 2.40 13.45
N ALA A 25 7.88 3.55 13.66
CA ALA A 25 7.99 4.31 14.90
C ALA A 25 7.42 3.52 16.08
N LEU A 26 6.28 2.84 15.90
CA LEU A 26 5.68 1.98 16.93
C LEU A 26 6.62 0.82 17.29
N LEU A 27 7.23 0.19 16.30
CA LEU A 27 8.25 -0.86 16.50
C LEU A 27 9.46 -0.37 17.29
N LEU A 28 9.98 0.82 16.96
CA LEU A 28 11.07 1.44 17.70
C LEU A 28 10.68 1.74 19.15
N ILE A 29 9.47 2.24 19.37
CA ILE A 29 8.95 2.48 20.73
C ILE A 29 8.92 1.18 21.53
N ILE A 30 8.43 0.08 20.94
CA ILE A 30 8.45 -1.24 21.61
C ILE A 30 9.88 -1.66 21.97
N ALA A 31 10.84 -1.46 21.06
CA ALA A 31 12.24 -1.81 21.33
C ALA A 31 12.85 -0.99 22.47
N LEU A 32 12.50 0.31 22.56
CA LEU A 32 12.92 1.17 23.68
C LEU A 32 12.31 0.69 25.00
N PHE A 33 11.01 0.40 25.03
CA PHE A 33 10.33 -0.12 26.22
C PHE A 33 10.91 -1.46 26.67
N ALA A 34 11.22 -2.37 25.74
CA ALA A 34 11.85 -3.64 26.08
C ALA A 34 13.19 -3.47 26.83
N ASN A 35 13.96 -2.42 26.50
CA ASN A 35 15.21 -2.15 27.20
C ASN A 35 14.99 -1.59 28.62
N ILE A 36 14.01 -0.71 28.79
CA ILE A 36 13.63 -0.16 30.10
C ILE A 36 13.10 -1.27 31.00
N ILE A 37 12.13 -2.05 30.51
CA ILE A 37 11.52 -3.16 31.25
C ILE A 37 12.57 -4.19 31.64
N TYR A 38 13.53 -4.50 30.76
CA TYR A 38 14.62 -5.40 31.09
C TYR A 38 15.46 -4.88 32.27
N GLY A 39 15.75 -3.57 32.33
CA GLY A 39 16.43 -2.96 33.46
C GLY A 39 15.69 -3.19 34.77
N ASP A 40 14.40 -2.86 34.79
CA ASP A 40 13.53 -3.03 35.97
C ASP A 40 13.44 -4.50 36.40
N VAL A 41 13.31 -5.43 35.45
CA VAL A 41 13.24 -6.86 35.73
C VAL A 41 14.55 -7.37 36.31
N VAL A 42 15.71 -6.94 35.79
CA VAL A 42 17.01 -7.33 36.32
C VAL A 42 17.20 -6.81 37.75
N GLU A 43 16.82 -5.57 38.00
CA GLU A 43 16.90 -4.97 39.34
C GLU A 43 15.99 -5.69 40.34
N TYR A 44 14.74 -5.97 39.93
CA TYR A 44 13.79 -6.73 40.73
C TYR A 44 14.28 -8.15 41.05
N LEU A 45 14.85 -8.85 40.07
CA LEU A 45 15.39 -10.20 40.26
C LEU A 45 16.61 -10.22 41.19
N LYS A 46 17.45 -9.19 41.13
CA LYS A 46 18.58 -9.01 42.07
C LYS A 46 18.08 -8.78 43.49
N LEU A 47 17.09 -7.92 43.69
CA LEU A 47 16.47 -7.66 45.01
C LEU A 47 15.84 -8.90 45.65
N LYS A 48 15.40 -9.86 44.84
CA LYS A 48 14.77 -11.10 45.29
C LYS A 48 15.72 -12.29 45.37
N ASP A 49 17.01 -12.12 45.03
CA ASP A 49 18.00 -13.19 44.91
C ASP A 49 17.57 -14.36 44.00
N LYS A 50 16.72 -14.08 43.00
CA LYS A 50 16.21 -15.10 42.06
C LYS A 50 16.89 -15.04 40.70
N LEU A 51 18.21 -15.20 40.70
CA LEU A 51 19.03 -15.11 39.48
C LEU A 51 18.73 -16.21 38.44
N GLN A 52 18.08 -17.31 38.83
CA GLN A 52 17.67 -18.37 37.90
C GLN A 52 16.77 -17.89 36.77
N TYR A 53 15.95 -16.84 37.00
CA TYR A 53 15.09 -16.27 35.97
C TYR A 53 15.81 -15.26 35.06
N LEU A 54 17.05 -14.89 35.38
CA LEU A 54 17.82 -13.92 34.61
C LEU A 54 18.14 -14.45 33.21
N GLU A 55 18.44 -15.74 33.07
CA GLU A 55 18.69 -16.39 31.78
C GLU A 55 17.46 -16.31 30.87
N ILE A 56 16.29 -16.64 31.41
CA ILE A 56 15.02 -16.55 30.69
C ILE A 56 14.71 -15.10 30.31
N ALA A 57 14.97 -14.14 31.20
CA ALA A 57 14.81 -12.71 30.92
C ALA A 57 15.77 -12.22 29.81
N LEU A 58 16.98 -12.78 29.74
CA LEU A 58 17.94 -12.46 28.67
C LEU A 58 17.45 -13.01 27.32
N ILE A 59 17.01 -14.27 27.30
CA ILE A 59 16.51 -14.93 26.10
C ILE A 59 15.27 -14.19 25.58
N SER A 60 14.33 -13.83 26.45
CA SER A 60 13.12 -13.11 26.07
C SER A 60 13.44 -11.74 25.46
N LYS A 61 14.43 -11.01 26.01
CA LYS A 61 14.91 -9.74 25.43
C LYS A 61 15.39 -9.93 23.98
N TRP A 62 16.22 -10.95 23.74
CA TRP A 62 16.73 -11.24 22.39
C TRP A 62 15.64 -11.68 21.42
N VAL A 63 14.69 -12.50 21.87
CA VAL A 63 13.51 -12.88 21.07
C VAL A 63 12.73 -11.65 20.62
N ILE A 64 12.50 -10.68 21.52
CA ILE A 64 11.82 -9.42 21.17
C ILE A 64 12.61 -8.62 20.13
N ILE A 65 13.93 -8.50 20.29
CA ILE A 65 14.79 -7.76 19.34
C ILE A 65 14.76 -8.43 17.96
N ILE A 66 14.95 -9.74 17.89
CA ILE A 66 14.93 -10.50 16.64
C ILE A 66 13.55 -10.40 15.98
N PHE A 67 12.47 -10.57 16.75
CA PHE A 67 11.11 -10.43 16.23
C PHE A 67 10.87 -9.05 15.63
N ASN A 68 11.32 -7.99 16.30
CA ASN A 68 11.19 -6.62 15.82
C ASN A 68 11.97 -6.40 14.51
N LEU A 69 13.18 -6.96 14.41
CA LEU A 69 14.02 -6.89 13.20
C LEU A 69 13.39 -7.66 12.03
N VAL A 70 12.96 -8.90 12.24
CA VAL A 70 12.29 -9.73 11.23
C VAL A 70 11.00 -9.06 10.76
N PHE A 71 10.20 -8.53 11.69
CA PHE A 71 8.95 -7.86 11.36
C PHE A 71 9.18 -6.55 10.59
N SER A 72 10.24 -5.81 10.91
CA SER A 72 10.67 -4.64 10.15
C SER A 72 11.03 -4.99 8.71
N ILE A 73 11.83 -6.05 8.50
CA ILE A 73 12.18 -6.56 7.16
C ILE A 73 10.93 -7.03 6.42
N TYR A 74 10.03 -7.73 7.09
CA TYR A 74 8.76 -8.18 6.52
C TYR A 74 7.88 -7.00 6.04
N LEU A 75 7.79 -5.93 6.83
CA LEU A 75 7.10 -4.70 6.43
C LEU A 75 7.75 -4.09 5.18
N LEU A 76 9.08 -4.06 5.09
CA LEU A 76 9.79 -3.58 3.91
C LEU A 76 9.51 -4.44 2.66
N LEU A 77 9.58 -5.77 2.79
CA LEU A 77 9.32 -6.70 1.67
C LEU A 77 7.87 -6.62 1.17
N THR A 78 6.90 -6.49 2.08
CA THR A 78 5.48 -6.34 1.71
C THR A 78 5.16 -4.99 1.06
N MET A 79 6.07 -4.00 1.10
CA MET A 79 5.89 -2.73 0.40
C MET A 79 5.92 -2.89 -1.12
N PHE A 80 6.91 -3.61 -1.66
CA PHE A 80 7.07 -3.77 -3.10
C PHE A 80 5.90 -4.52 -3.73
N LYS A 81 5.36 -5.53 -3.02
CA LYS A 81 4.29 -6.38 -3.51
C LYS A 81 2.90 -5.71 -3.55
N ASN A 82 2.71 -4.63 -2.79
CA ASN A 82 1.40 -3.96 -2.68
C ASN A 82 1.27 -2.75 -3.61
N GLU A 83 2.37 -2.14 -4.04
CA GLU A 83 2.32 -1.00 -4.97
C GLU A 83 1.82 -1.45 -6.36
N GLU A 84 2.28 -2.60 -6.86
CA GLU A 84 1.80 -3.21 -8.11
C GLU A 84 0.27 -3.45 -8.09
N LYS A 85 -0.27 -3.97 -6.99
CA LYS A 85 -1.72 -4.24 -6.86
C LYS A 85 -2.57 -2.98 -6.74
N ILE A 86 -2.03 -1.89 -6.20
CA ILE A 86 -2.74 -0.61 -6.08
C ILE A 86 -2.77 0.11 -7.43
N GLU A 87 -1.69 0.05 -8.21
CA GLU A 87 -1.66 0.56 -9.57
C GLU A 87 -2.62 -0.20 -10.49
N GLU A 88 -2.64 -1.54 -10.44
CA GLU A 88 -3.61 -2.33 -11.22
C GLU A 88 -5.07 -2.01 -10.87
N LYS A 89 -5.37 -1.79 -9.58
CA LYS A 89 -6.72 -1.42 -9.14
C LYS A 89 -7.08 0.01 -9.53
N LYS A 90 -6.13 0.95 -9.54
CA LYS A 90 -6.35 2.32 -10.02
C LYS A 90 -6.55 2.35 -11.53
N VAL A 91 -5.76 1.62 -12.31
CA VAL A 91 -5.94 1.48 -13.76
C VAL A 91 -7.28 0.81 -14.10
N LYS A 92 -7.72 -0.19 -13.32
CA LYS A 92 -9.07 -0.79 -13.47
C LYS A 92 -10.19 0.17 -13.06
N LYS A 93 -9.99 1.04 -12.06
CA LYS A 93 -10.96 2.08 -11.68
C LYS A 93 -11.05 3.19 -12.71
N GLU A 94 -9.92 3.71 -13.22
CA GLU A 94 -9.90 4.70 -14.31
C GLU A 94 -10.48 4.14 -15.61
N LYS A 95 -10.27 2.85 -15.93
CA LYS A 95 -10.96 2.18 -17.05
C LYS A 95 -12.47 2.04 -16.81
N LYS A 96 -12.93 1.88 -15.56
CA LYS A 96 -14.37 1.85 -15.24
C LYS A 96 -15.01 3.24 -15.21
N GLU A 97 -14.27 4.28 -14.80
CA GLU A 97 -14.72 5.68 -14.84
C GLU A 97 -14.79 6.22 -16.28
N LYS A 98 -13.89 5.80 -17.18
CA LYS A 98 -14.00 6.13 -18.61
C LYS A 98 -15.16 5.41 -19.34
N VAL A 99 -15.64 4.29 -18.81
CA VAL A 99 -16.79 3.55 -19.36
C VAL A 99 -18.13 4.09 -18.82
N CYS A 100 -18.10 4.91 -17.76
CA CYS A 100 -19.29 5.52 -17.17
C CYS A 100 -19.24 7.05 -17.27
N GLN A 101 -18.84 7.58 -18.42
CA GLN A 101 -19.30 8.92 -18.81
C GLN A 101 -20.75 8.77 -19.27
N PRO A 102 -21.68 9.63 -18.83
CA PRO A 102 -23.04 9.61 -19.36
C PRO A 102 -22.92 9.81 -20.87
N ILE A 103 -23.58 8.92 -21.62
CA ILE A 103 -23.80 9.01 -23.06
C ILE A 103 -24.07 10.49 -23.37
N LYS A 104 -23.10 11.14 -24.04
CA LYS A 104 -23.36 12.44 -24.66
C LYS A 104 -24.64 12.25 -25.45
N GLU A 105 -25.63 13.13 -25.24
CA GLU A 105 -26.88 13.11 -26.00
C GLU A 105 -26.56 13.07 -27.50
N GLU A 106 -26.54 11.86 -28.05
CA GLU A 106 -26.31 11.64 -29.47
C GLU A 106 -27.58 12.08 -30.17
N LYS A 107 -27.49 13.20 -30.89
CA LYS A 107 -28.55 13.82 -31.70
C LYS A 107 -28.98 12.97 -32.90
N PHE A 108 -28.74 11.67 -32.85
CA PHE A 108 -29.04 10.76 -33.94
C PHE A 108 -30.35 10.04 -33.68
N THR A 109 -31.19 10.05 -34.71
CA THR A 109 -32.46 9.31 -34.77
C THR A 109 -32.17 7.81 -34.76
N GLU A 110 -33.12 6.99 -34.31
CA GLU A 110 -32.92 5.53 -34.20
C GLU A 110 -32.48 4.89 -35.53
N ARG A 111 -33.03 5.37 -36.65
CA ARG A 111 -32.64 4.95 -38.00
C ARG A 111 -31.17 5.27 -38.33
N GLU A 112 -30.67 6.41 -37.89
CA GLU A 112 -29.28 6.84 -38.15
C GLU A 112 -28.29 6.01 -37.33
N LYS A 113 -28.68 5.66 -36.10
CA LYS A 113 -27.92 4.73 -35.25
C LYS A 113 -27.83 3.35 -35.90
N GLU A 114 -28.93 2.86 -36.45
CA GLU A 114 -28.96 1.59 -37.17
C GLU A 114 -28.01 1.57 -38.38
N PHE A 115 -27.85 2.71 -39.06
CA PHE A 115 -26.94 2.87 -40.18
C PHE A 115 -25.47 2.98 -39.76
N LEU A 116 -25.17 3.79 -38.74
CA LEU A 116 -23.81 4.01 -38.22
C LEU A 116 -23.20 2.73 -37.64
N TYR A 117 -24.01 1.95 -36.92
CA TYR A 117 -23.56 0.73 -36.27
C TYR A 117 -23.81 -0.54 -37.11
N LYS A 118 -24.16 -0.38 -38.39
CA LYS A 118 -24.46 -1.50 -39.28
C LYS A 118 -23.22 -2.35 -39.52
N LYS A 119 -23.30 -3.64 -39.17
CA LYS A 119 -22.18 -4.59 -39.29
C LYS A 119 -21.72 -4.85 -40.73
N LYS A 120 -22.60 -4.65 -41.72
CA LYS A 120 -22.29 -4.78 -43.15
C LYS A 120 -22.80 -3.56 -43.89
N ILE A 121 -21.89 -2.83 -44.55
CA ILE A 121 -22.20 -1.56 -45.22
C ILE A 121 -23.16 -1.83 -46.40
N ARG A 122 -22.82 -2.77 -47.27
CA ARG A 122 -23.60 -3.10 -48.48
C ARG A 122 -24.85 -3.92 -48.17
N SER A 123 -25.96 -3.55 -48.80
CA SER A 123 -27.23 -4.27 -48.76
C SER A 123 -27.31 -5.35 -49.85
N LYS A 124 -28.24 -6.30 -49.71
CA LYS A 124 -28.50 -7.29 -50.78
C LYS A 124 -29.03 -6.63 -52.05
N ALA A 125 -29.71 -5.49 -51.95
CA ALA A 125 -30.18 -4.74 -53.10
C ALA A 125 -29.01 -4.06 -53.83
N ASP A 126 -28.02 -3.53 -53.10
CA ASP A 126 -26.83 -2.91 -53.69
C ASP A 126 -26.04 -3.95 -54.52
N LEU A 127 -25.94 -5.18 -54.01
CA LEU A 127 -25.29 -6.29 -54.70
C LEU A 127 -26.01 -6.73 -55.99
N LEU A 128 -27.30 -6.42 -56.14
CA LEU A 128 -28.07 -6.72 -57.35
C LEU A 128 -27.95 -5.62 -58.41
N VAL A 129 -27.62 -4.39 -58.01
CA VAL A 129 -27.39 -3.26 -58.92
C VAL A 129 -25.98 -3.28 -59.50
N GLU A 130 -25.01 -3.83 -58.75
CA GLU A 130 -23.63 -4.05 -59.25
C GLU A 130 -23.52 -5.24 -60.23
N LYS A 131 -24.56 -6.06 -60.39
CA LYS A 131 -24.57 -7.25 -61.24
C LYS A 131 -25.28 -6.99 -62.57
#